data_AF-A0A259I2Q8-F1
#
_entry.id   AF-A0A259I2Q8-F1
#
_cell.length_a   1.000
_cell.length_b   1.000
_cell.length_c   1.000
_cell.angle_alpha   90.00
_cell.angle_beta   90.00
_cell.angle_gamma   90.00
#
_symmetry.space_group_name_H-M   'P 1'
#
loop_
_entity.id
_entity.type
_entity.pdbx_description
1 polymer ?
#
loop_
_entity_poly.entity_id
_entity_poly.type
_entity_poly.pdbx_seq_one_letter_code
_entity_poly.pdbx_strand_id
1 'polypeptide(L)'
;MFKDKVRFLKKLPSVNMDSYLCTMRPLSLLIAFVVLLTGCSKSGSDPIVDPAPPLPPVPSPNANFIRGLDLSFSPEILATGTQFYQNGLKADLVQLCKDKGINTVRLRLWHNPANTHSSLKEVVDFSKTLSDKGFGIWLDIHYSDTWADPANQNKPAAWKNTTGNLLKDSVYQYTARVMAAFKTAGISLKIVQVGNETNAGFLWNDGRVGGSYDNNWANYALLLKEGLRAVKEADANTKTMVHFAGIDGAEWFYNNLAIQTVSYDYIGLSFYPIWHGKSLDALGTGMSNLIAKFQKPVVIAETSYPFTLGWNDYTNNVVGLSNQIISEYPASPQGQEAFTKALIDVLKKLPQQQGLGLCWWAPEWVAYKGPTATNGSSMENLTLFDFANNALPALSSLGTY
;
A
#
# COMPACT_ATOMS: atom_id res chain seq x y z
N MET A 1 3.24 21.63 2.43
CA MET A 1 3.35 21.14 1.04
C MET A 1 2.64 19.78 0.87
N PHE A 2 1.45 19.63 1.47
CA PHE A 2 0.49 18.52 1.33
C PHE A 2 -0.96 19.07 1.25
N LYS A 3 -1.11 20.39 1.01
CA LYS A 3 -2.41 21.10 1.03
C LYS A 3 -3.34 20.69 -0.13
N ASP A 4 -2.85 19.91 -1.09
CA ASP A 4 -3.56 19.65 -2.35
C ASP A 4 -4.18 18.24 -2.49
N LYS A 5 -3.96 17.32 -1.54
CA LYS A 5 -4.64 16.00 -1.53
C LYS A 5 -6.18 16.09 -1.30
N VAL A 6 -6.70 17.24 -0.88
CA VAL A 6 -8.11 17.38 -0.43
C VAL A 6 -9.07 17.90 -1.52
N ARG A 7 -8.58 18.34 -2.69
CA ARG A 7 -9.41 19.19 -3.57
C ARG A 7 -10.17 18.50 -4.72
N PHE A 8 -10.03 17.20 -4.97
CA PHE A 8 -10.65 16.58 -6.16
C PHE A 8 -11.79 15.57 -5.92
N LEU A 9 -12.07 15.14 -4.69
CA LEU A 9 -13.13 14.15 -4.41
C LEU A 9 -14.56 14.72 -4.25
N LYS A 10 -14.78 16.02 -4.54
CA LYS A 10 -16.09 16.69 -4.36
C LYS A 10 -16.89 16.98 -5.62
N LYS A 11 -16.55 16.42 -6.79
CA LYS A 11 -17.34 16.64 -8.02
C LYS A 11 -17.55 15.36 -8.84
N LEU A 12 -18.44 14.50 -8.37
CA LEU A 12 -19.29 13.67 -9.23
C LEU A 12 -20.74 13.80 -8.74
N PRO A 13 -21.73 13.97 -9.64
CA PRO A 13 -23.10 14.30 -9.26
C PRO A 13 -23.81 13.12 -8.60
N SER A 14 -24.42 13.39 -7.43
CA SER A 14 -25.30 12.50 -6.70
C SER A 14 -26.59 12.25 -7.49
N VAL A 15 -26.91 10.99 -7.77
CA VAL A 15 -28.24 10.57 -8.21
C VAL A 15 -29.10 10.35 -6.97
N ASN A 16 -30.20 11.10 -6.92
CA ASN A 16 -31.17 11.12 -5.84
C ASN A 16 -32.13 9.92 -5.97
N MET A 17 -32.37 9.19 -4.89
CA MET A 17 -33.47 8.22 -4.84
C MET A 17 -34.10 8.26 -3.44
N ASP A 18 -35.06 9.16 -3.31
CA ASP A 18 -36.00 9.20 -2.20
C ASP A 18 -37.06 8.10 -2.31
N SER A 19 -37.66 7.82 -1.15
CA SER A 19 -38.88 7.06 -0.87
C SER A 19 -38.72 5.54 -0.73
N TYR A 20 -38.85 5.04 0.51
CA TYR A 20 -40.10 4.45 1.01
C TYR A 20 -40.16 4.51 2.53
N LEU A 21 -41.35 4.87 3.02
CA LEU A 21 -41.67 5.19 4.40
C LEU A 21 -41.80 3.95 5.29
N CYS A 22 -41.33 4.15 6.51
CA CYS A 22 -41.49 3.33 7.69
C CYS A 22 -42.94 3.36 8.22
N THR A 23 -43.52 2.20 8.53
CA THR A 23 -44.44 2.02 9.66
C THR A 23 -44.34 0.59 10.20
N MET A 24 -43.95 0.42 11.47
CA MET A 24 -44.74 -0.28 12.50
C MET A 24 -44.01 -0.37 13.84
N ARG A 25 -44.81 -0.28 14.90
CA ARG A 25 -44.50 -0.11 16.34
C ARG A 25 -44.05 -1.41 17.03
N PRO A 26 -43.48 -1.33 18.27
CA PRO A 26 -42.78 -2.43 18.92
C PRO A 26 -43.72 -3.36 19.69
N LEU A 27 -43.33 -4.63 19.83
CA LEU A 27 -43.91 -5.55 20.80
C LEU A 27 -42.78 -6.23 21.59
N SER A 28 -42.73 -5.91 22.88
CA SER A 28 -41.87 -6.52 23.88
C SER A 28 -42.28 -7.98 24.12
N LEU A 29 -41.32 -8.90 24.23
CA LEU A 29 -41.53 -10.16 24.96
C LEU A 29 -40.21 -10.71 25.51
N LEU A 30 -40.23 -10.85 26.82
CA LEU A 30 -39.21 -11.36 27.74
C LEU A 30 -39.39 -12.88 27.83
N ILE A 31 -38.38 -13.69 27.48
CA ILE A 31 -38.33 -15.11 27.88
C ILE A 31 -36.90 -15.47 28.27
N ALA A 32 -36.72 -15.72 29.57
CA ALA A 32 -35.58 -16.39 30.15
C ALA A 32 -35.71 -17.90 29.92
N PHE A 33 -34.61 -18.59 29.62
CA PHE A 33 -34.54 -20.04 29.76
C PHE A 33 -33.26 -20.46 30.47
N VAL A 34 -33.47 -20.92 31.70
CA VAL A 34 -32.53 -21.67 32.54
C VAL A 34 -32.56 -23.12 32.07
N VAL A 35 -31.40 -23.74 31.85
CA VAL A 35 -31.30 -25.20 31.77
C VAL A 35 -30.30 -25.68 32.82
N LEU A 36 -30.85 -26.44 33.75
CA LEU A 36 -30.19 -27.14 34.85
C LEU A 36 -29.40 -28.34 34.34
N LEU A 37 -28.21 -28.52 34.93
CA LEU A 37 -27.41 -29.73 34.89
C LEU A 37 -28.11 -30.84 35.70
N THR A 38 -28.32 -32.00 35.09
CA THR A 38 -28.57 -33.25 35.81
C THR A 38 -27.70 -34.37 35.23
N GLY A 39 -26.83 -34.91 36.06
CA GLY A 39 -26.09 -36.13 35.79
C GLY A 39 -26.93 -37.36 36.13
N CYS A 40 -26.82 -38.40 35.30
CA CYS A 40 -27.18 -39.76 35.65
C CYS A 40 -26.18 -40.72 34.99
N SER A 41 -25.49 -41.46 35.85
CA SER A 41 -24.57 -42.55 35.58
C SER A 41 -25.29 -43.79 35.06
N LYS A 42 -24.80 -44.40 33.97
CA LYS A 42 -25.00 -45.82 33.65
C LYS A 42 -23.80 -46.37 32.89
N SER A 43 -23.21 -47.42 33.46
CA SER A 43 -22.18 -48.28 32.90
C SER A 43 -22.74 -49.12 31.75
N GLY A 44 -22.14 -49.03 30.57
CA GLY A 44 -22.42 -49.89 29.42
C GLY A 44 -21.34 -49.72 28.36
N SER A 45 -20.64 -50.81 28.07
CA SER A 45 -19.67 -51.07 26.97
C SER A 45 -19.42 -49.94 25.97
N ASP A 46 -18.16 -49.47 25.92
CA ASP A 46 -17.68 -48.47 24.96
C ASP A 46 -17.92 -48.91 23.50
N PRO A 47 -18.59 -48.10 22.67
CA PRO A 47 -18.56 -48.30 21.23
C PRO A 47 -17.18 -47.91 20.69
N ILE A 48 -16.68 -48.72 19.75
CA ILE A 48 -15.49 -48.41 18.96
C ILE A 48 -15.77 -47.10 18.21
N VAL A 49 -15.14 -46.01 18.66
CA VAL A 49 -15.19 -44.71 17.99
C VAL A 49 -14.19 -44.76 16.84
N ASP A 50 -14.68 -44.72 15.60
CA ASP A 50 -13.82 -44.54 14.42
C ASP A 50 -12.91 -43.31 14.62
N PRO A 51 -11.62 -43.38 14.28
CA PRO A 51 -10.73 -42.23 14.41
C PRO A 51 -11.27 -41.09 13.55
N ALA A 52 -11.36 -39.91 14.17
CA ALA A 52 -11.80 -38.69 13.50
C ALA A 52 -11.01 -38.49 12.20
N PRO A 53 -11.66 -38.01 11.11
CA PRO A 53 -10.97 -37.70 9.87
C PRO A 53 -9.78 -36.78 10.14
N PRO A 54 -8.63 -36.98 9.47
CA PRO A 54 -7.49 -36.08 9.63
C PRO A 54 -7.93 -34.66 9.33
N LEU A 55 -7.61 -33.74 10.25
CA LEU A 55 -7.88 -32.32 10.07
C LEU A 55 -7.31 -31.89 8.71
N PRO A 56 -8.04 -31.05 7.95
CA PRO A 56 -7.53 -30.53 6.70
C PRO A 56 -6.15 -29.89 6.96
N PRO A 57 -5.16 -30.12 6.07
CA PRO A 57 -3.84 -29.53 6.25
C PRO A 57 -3.99 -28.02 6.41
N VAL A 58 -3.40 -27.49 7.50
CA VAL A 58 -3.31 -26.05 7.71
C VAL A 58 -2.67 -25.46 6.46
N PRO A 59 -3.32 -24.50 5.76
CA PRO A 59 -2.75 -23.89 4.58
C PRO A 59 -1.35 -23.40 4.92
N SER A 60 -0.33 -23.88 4.21
CA SER A 60 1.02 -23.36 4.38
C SER A 60 0.99 -21.86 4.12
N PRO A 61 1.66 -21.03 4.94
CA PRO A 61 1.73 -19.60 4.69
C PRO A 61 2.15 -19.36 3.23
N ASN A 62 1.39 -18.56 2.50
CA ASN A 62 1.73 -18.22 1.12
C ASN A 62 3.13 -17.59 1.12
N ALA A 63 4.14 -18.34 0.67
CA ALA A 63 5.54 -17.92 0.67
C ALA A 63 5.76 -16.65 -0.16
N ASN A 64 4.82 -16.33 -1.05
CA ASN A 64 4.85 -15.15 -1.91
C ASN A 64 4.14 -13.93 -1.29
N PHE A 65 3.55 -14.05 -0.09
CA PHE A 65 2.87 -12.92 0.55
C PHE A 65 3.87 -11.80 0.89
N ILE A 66 3.63 -10.63 0.34
CA ILE A 66 4.41 -9.41 0.49
C ILE A 66 4.10 -8.82 1.86
N ARG A 67 5.14 -8.77 2.69
CA ARG A 67 5.16 -8.07 3.98
C ARG A 67 6.09 -6.90 3.80
N GLY A 68 5.52 -5.84 3.21
CA GLY A 68 6.23 -4.72 2.65
C GLY A 68 6.30 -3.53 3.60
N LEU A 69 7.41 -2.79 3.55
CA LEU A 69 7.54 -1.45 4.12
C LEU A 69 8.07 -0.50 3.04
N ASP A 70 7.53 0.71 2.95
CA ASP A 70 8.14 1.77 2.15
C ASP A 70 9.13 2.56 3.01
N LEU A 71 10.43 2.30 2.83
CA LEU A 71 11.50 2.89 3.63
C LEU A 71 12.19 4.06 2.92
N SER A 72 11.48 4.76 2.03
CA SER A 72 12.06 5.80 1.20
C SER A 72 12.56 7.03 1.98
N PHE A 73 12.15 7.21 3.23
CA PHE A 73 12.66 8.29 4.09
C PHE A 73 13.86 7.86 4.94
N SER A 74 14.15 6.57 5.04
CA SER A 74 15.20 6.04 5.89
C SER A 74 16.57 6.68 5.64
N PRO A 75 17.06 6.88 4.40
CA PRO A 75 18.35 7.55 4.18
C PRO A 75 18.41 8.97 4.77
N GLU A 76 17.34 9.75 4.62
CA GLU A 76 17.24 11.11 5.16
C GLU A 76 17.18 11.11 6.69
N ILE A 77 16.34 10.24 7.27
CA ILE A 77 16.12 10.16 8.72
C ILE A 77 17.37 9.66 9.44
N LEU A 78 18.01 8.60 8.92
CA LEU A 78 19.20 8.04 9.55
C LEU A 78 20.38 9.03 9.49
N ALA A 79 20.45 9.88 8.46
CA ALA A 79 21.48 10.91 8.33
C ALA A 79 21.39 12.01 9.41
N THR A 80 20.22 12.20 10.06
CA THR A 80 20.10 13.14 11.19
C THR A 80 20.56 12.55 12.53
N GLY A 81 20.91 11.25 12.55
CA GLY A 81 21.28 10.54 13.77
C GLY A 81 20.08 10.01 14.57
N THR A 82 18.87 10.03 14.01
CA THR A 82 17.68 9.43 14.63
C THR A 82 17.92 7.95 14.97
N GLN A 83 17.56 7.58 16.19
CA GLN A 83 17.71 6.22 16.72
C GLN A 83 16.35 5.56 16.87
N PHE A 84 16.32 4.25 16.64
CA PHE A 84 15.14 3.39 16.79
C PHE A 84 15.38 2.35 17.88
N TYR A 85 14.29 1.85 18.46
CA TYR A 85 14.33 1.00 19.63
C TYR A 85 13.35 -0.17 19.54
N GLN A 86 13.66 -1.25 20.24
CA GLN A 86 12.73 -2.32 20.57
C GLN A 86 12.70 -2.44 22.09
N ASN A 87 11.54 -2.15 22.71
CA ASN A 87 11.36 -2.22 24.16
C ASN A 87 12.42 -1.39 24.94
N GLY A 88 12.72 -0.18 24.46
CA GLY A 88 13.71 0.73 25.04
C GLY A 88 15.16 0.41 24.69
N LEU A 89 15.44 -0.71 24.03
CA LEU A 89 16.79 -1.10 23.61
C LEU A 89 17.07 -0.61 22.19
N LYS A 90 18.18 0.09 22.00
CA LYS A 90 18.60 0.62 20.68
C LYS A 90 18.70 -0.52 19.67
N ALA A 91 18.15 -0.30 18.48
CA ALA A 91 18.15 -1.26 17.39
C ALA A 91 18.52 -0.60 16.04
N ASP A 92 19.15 -1.34 15.15
CA ASP A 92 19.30 -0.96 13.74
C ASP A 92 17.95 -1.08 13.06
N LEU A 93 17.45 0.01 12.45
CA LEU A 93 16.11 0.06 11.83
C LEU A 93 15.90 -1.08 10.83
N VAL A 94 16.86 -1.25 9.92
CA VAL A 94 16.74 -2.23 8.83
C VAL A 94 16.82 -3.65 9.37
N GLN A 95 17.74 -3.93 10.29
CA GLN A 95 17.81 -5.24 10.94
C GLN A 95 16.55 -5.56 11.73
N LEU A 96 16.03 -4.60 12.49
CA LEU A 96 14.81 -4.77 13.27
C LEU A 96 13.63 -5.14 12.36
N CYS A 97 13.44 -4.42 11.24
CA CYS A 97 12.41 -4.78 10.26
C CYS A 97 12.60 -6.21 9.74
N LYS A 98 13.84 -6.63 9.47
CA LYS A 98 14.14 -7.99 8.99
C LYS A 98 13.78 -9.05 10.03
N ASP A 99 14.19 -8.82 11.28
CA ASP A 99 13.94 -9.72 12.41
C ASP A 99 12.45 -9.85 12.72
N LYS A 100 11.64 -8.81 12.40
CA LYS A 100 10.19 -8.85 12.50
C LYS A 100 9.50 -9.62 11.37
N GLY A 101 10.22 -10.09 10.35
CA GLY A 101 9.68 -10.91 9.26
C GLY A 101 9.27 -10.13 8.01
N ILE A 102 9.57 -8.83 7.95
CA ILE A 102 9.45 -8.03 6.73
C ILE A 102 10.33 -8.65 5.64
N ASN A 103 9.77 -8.81 4.44
CA ASN A 103 10.44 -9.54 3.36
C ASN A 103 10.69 -8.70 2.10
N THR A 104 10.03 -7.54 1.98
CA THR A 104 10.09 -6.69 0.80
C THR A 104 10.17 -5.23 1.25
N VAL A 105 10.98 -4.41 0.57
CA VAL A 105 11.03 -2.97 0.82
C VAL A 105 10.71 -2.23 -0.47
N ARG A 106 9.74 -1.32 -0.38
CA ARG A 106 9.39 -0.38 -1.44
C ARG A 106 10.23 0.88 -1.33
N LEU A 107 10.72 1.38 -2.47
CA LEU A 107 11.48 2.63 -2.55
C LEU A 107 10.98 3.47 -3.72
N ARG A 108 10.60 4.71 -3.43
CA ARG A 108 10.24 5.70 -4.45
C ARG A 108 11.48 6.23 -5.15
N LEU A 109 11.34 6.46 -6.45
CA LEU A 109 12.35 7.05 -7.31
C LEU A 109 11.76 8.25 -8.05
N TRP A 110 12.35 9.41 -7.82
CA TRP A 110 12.10 10.62 -8.61
C TRP A 110 13.11 10.71 -9.75
N HIS A 111 12.70 11.32 -10.85
CA HIS A 111 13.51 11.43 -12.07
C HIS A 111 14.76 12.29 -11.84
N ASN A 112 14.57 13.54 -11.42
CA ASN A 112 15.64 14.45 -11.05
C ASN A 112 15.21 15.28 -9.82
N PRO A 113 15.26 14.70 -8.62
CA PRO A 113 14.88 15.38 -7.38
C PRO A 113 15.71 16.65 -7.14
N ALA A 114 15.12 17.62 -6.42
CA ALA A 114 15.80 18.88 -6.08
C ALA A 114 17.00 18.71 -5.13
N ASN A 115 17.08 17.59 -4.43
CA ASN A 115 18.20 17.21 -3.56
C ASN A 115 18.53 15.72 -3.75
N THR A 116 19.40 15.15 -2.93
CA THR A 116 19.83 13.75 -3.07
C THR A 116 18.71 12.73 -2.82
N HIS A 117 17.65 13.12 -2.11
CA HIS A 117 16.66 12.18 -1.61
C HIS A 117 15.77 11.66 -2.73
N SER A 118 15.54 10.34 -2.75
CA SER A 118 14.80 9.65 -3.81
C SER A 118 15.45 9.77 -5.20
N SER A 119 16.75 10.09 -5.26
CA SER A 119 17.53 10.06 -6.50
C SER A 119 17.93 8.62 -6.86
N LEU A 120 18.21 8.37 -8.15
CA LEU A 120 18.65 7.04 -8.60
C LEU A 120 19.87 6.54 -7.82
N LYS A 121 20.83 7.41 -7.51
CA LYS A 121 22.03 7.03 -6.75
C LYS A 121 21.67 6.60 -5.33
N GLU A 122 20.96 7.44 -4.58
CA GLU A 122 20.58 7.11 -3.19
C GLU A 122 19.73 5.83 -3.13
N VAL A 123 18.76 5.71 -4.04
CA VAL A 123 17.86 4.56 -4.10
C VAL A 123 18.63 3.27 -4.40
N VAL A 124 19.60 3.29 -5.33
CA VAL A 124 20.46 2.12 -5.62
C VAL A 124 21.36 1.78 -4.42
N ASP A 125 22.01 2.77 -3.80
CA ASP A 125 22.90 2.56 -2.66
C ASP A 125 22.14 1.96 -1.46
N PHE A 126 20.95 2.49 -1.17
CA PHE A 126 20.12 1.96 -0.08
C PHE A 126 19.54 0.59 -0.44
N SER A 127 19.13 0.38 -1.69
CA SER A 127 18.69 -0.94 -2.18
C SER A 127 19.78 -2.01 -2.06
N LYS A 128 21.06 -1.64 -2.23
CA LYS A 128 22.18 -2.56 -2.01
C LYS A 128 22.23 -3.02 -0.54
N THR A 129 22.14 -2.06 0.38
CA THR A 129 22.11 -2.34 1.84
C THR A 129 20.94 -3.26 2.21
N LEU A 130 19.75 -3.02 1.64
CA LEU A 130 18.56 -3.84 1.86
C LEU A 130 18.71 -5.25 1.24
N SER A 131 19.24 -5.35 0.03
CA SER A 131 19.46 -6.62 -0.66
C SER A 131 20.47 -7.50 0.08
N ASP A 132 21.53 -6.91 0.63
CA ASP A 132 22.54 -7.63 1.42
C ASP A 132 21.98 -8.20 2.73
N LYS A 133 20.89 -7.61 3.25
CA LYS A 133 20.09 -8.14 4.37
C LYS A 133 18.95 -9.08 3.91
N GLY A 134 18.89 -9.40 2.62
CA GLY A 134 17.96 -10.35 2.03
C GLY A 134 16.53 -9.84 1.89
N PHE A 135 16.33 -8.53 1.75
CA PHE A 135 15.02 -7.98 1.35
C PHE A 135 14.82 -8.10 -0.16
N GLY A 136 13.58 -8.39 -0.59
CA GLY A 136 13.18 -8.15 -1.97
C GLY A 136 13.01 -6.66 -2.21
N ILE A 137 13.52 -6.14 -3.32
CA ILE A 137 13.39 -4.72 -3.66
C ILE A 137 12.19 -4.49 -4.57
N TRP A 138 11.30 -3.61 -4.14
CA TRP A 138 10.20 -3.06 -4.93
C TRP A 138 10.53 -1.61 -5.27
N LEU A 139 10.82 -1.33 -6.54
CA LEU A 139 11.08 0.02 -7.00
C LEU A 139 9.80 0.69 -7.50
N ASP A 140 9.52 1.91 -7.03
CA ASP A 140 8.42 2.73 -7.51
C ASP A 140 8.93 3.93 -8.29
N ILE A 141 8.74 3.92 -9.61
CA ILE A 141 9.21 4.98 -10.50
C ILE A 141 8.08 5.99 -10.69
N HIS A 142 8.23 7.18 -10.11
CA HIS A 142 7.19 8.21 -10.15
C HIS A 142 7.02 8.87 -11.53
N TYR A 143 8.05 8.87 -12.37
CA TYR A 143 8.12 9.67 -13.61
C TYR A 143 7.84 11.17 -13.37
N SER A 144 8.32 11.69 -12.25
CA SER A 144 8.25 13.09 -11.83
C SER A 144 9.51 13.44 -11.06
N ASP A 145 9.89 14.71 -11.02
CA ASP A 145 11.02 15.20 -10.20
C ASP A 145 10.64 15.32 -8.70
N THR A 146 9.36 15.13 -8.38
CA THR A 146 8.83 15.20 -7.01
C THR A 146 7.64 14.25 -6.87
N TRP A 147 6.86 14.43 -5.80
CA TRP A 147 5.64 13.67 -5.54
C TRP A 147 4.75 13.54 -6.79
N ALA A 148 4.37 12.30 -7.06
CA ALA A 148 3.34 11.94 -8.01
C ALA A 148 2.20 11.30 -7.22
N ASP A 149 0.99 11.80 -7.39
CA ASP A 149 -0.23 11.39 -6.68
C ASP A 149 -1.45 11.68 -7.59
N PRO A 150 -2.71 11.37 -7.18
CA PRO A 150 -3.87 11.59 -8.04
C PRO A 150 -4.08 13.05 -8.48
N ALA A 151 -3.52 14.02 -7.75
CA ALA A 151 -3.61 15.45 -8.05
C ALA A 151 -2.36 16.01 -8.75
N ASN A 152 -1.23 15.31 -8.71
CA ASN A 152 0.06 15.76 -9.21
C ASN A 152 0.74 14.68 -10.05
N GLN A 153 0.93 14.93 -11.35
CA GLN A 153 1.59 13.99 -12.27
C GLN A 153 2.48 14.76 -13.26
N ASN A 154 3.17 15.78 -12.77
CA ASN A 154 3.94 16.70 -13.58
C ASN A 154 5.09 15.99 -14.31
N LYS A 155 5.33 16.38 -15.56
CA LYS A 155 6.52 15.92 -16.28
C LYS A 155 7.80 16.38 -15.55
N PRO A 156 8.86 15.54 -15.53
CA PRO A 156 10.19 16.00 -15.16
C PRO A 156 10.60 17.22 -15.96
N ALA A 157 11.40 18.11 -15.38
CA ALA A 157 11.87 19.32 -16.02
C ALA A 157 12.58 19.03 -17.36
N ALA A 158 13.33 17.92 -17.41
CA ALA A 158 14.01 17.44 -18.61
C ALA A 158 13.05 17.11 -19.77
N TRP A 159 11.78 16.78 -19.48
CA TRP A 159 10.77 16.38 -20.47
C TRP A 159 9.64 17.40 -20.63
N LYS A 160 9.78 18.59 -20.02
CA LYS A 160 8.71 19.61 -19.98
C LYS A 160 8.14 19.92 -21.37
N ASN A 161 9.01 20.06 -22.37
CA ASN A 161 8.65 20.37 -23.76
C ASN A 161 8.70 19.13 -24.69
N THR A 162 8.97 17.94 -24.14
CA THR A 162 9.03 16.70 -24.91
C THR A 162 7.63 16.10 -25.01
N THR A 163 7.22 15.72 -26.22
CA THR A 163 5.88 15.18 -26.53
C THR A 163 5.97 14.03 -27.53
N GLY A 164 4.85 13.34 -27.78
CA GLY A 164 4.71 12.34 -28.84
C GLY A 164 5.77 11.22 -28.78
N ASN A 165 6.36 10.88 -29.93
CA ASN A 165 7.34 9.80 -30.02
C ASN A 165 8.61 10.03 -29.19
N LEU A 166 9.06 11.29 -29.06
CA LEU A 166 10.23 11.61 -28.23
C LEU A 166 9.95 11.39 -26.74
N LEU A 167 8.73 11.66 -26.28
CA LEU A 167 8.36 11.42 -24.89
C LEU A 167 8.29 9.92 -24.59
N LYS A 168 7.73 9.13 -25.52
CA LYS A 168 7.73 7.67 -25.43
C LYS A 168 9.14 7.09 -25.33
N ASP A 169 10.05 7.52 -26.20
CA ASP A 169 11.45 7.12 -26.14
C ASP A 169 12.10 7.54 -24.81
N SER A 170 11.83 8.76 -24.34
CA SER A 170 12.35 9.24 -23.04
C SER A 170 11.91 8.36 -21.87
N VAL A 171 10.64 7.91 -21.84
CA VAL A 171 10.13 6.98 -20.82
C VAL A 171 10.88 5.65 -20.89
N TYR A 172 11.00 5.06 -22.08
CA TYR A 172 11.72 3.80 -22.26
C TYR A 172 13.19 3.92 -21.82
N GLN A 173 13.92 4.91 -22.34
CA GLN A 173 15.36 5.09 -22.08
C GLN A 173 15.63 5.36 -20.60
N TYR A 174 14.79 6.16 -19.94
CA TYR A 174 14.94 6.40 -18.52
C TYR A 174 14.74 5.12 -17.71
N THR A 175 13.68 4.36 -17.99
CA THR A 175 13.42 3.10 -17.28
C THR A 175 14.51 2.07 -17.55
N ALA A 176 14.99 1.94 -18.78
CA ALA A 176 16.12 1.08 -19.13
C ALA A 176 17.40 1.48 -18.37
N ARG A 177 17.69 2.78 -18.27
CA ARG A 177 18.83 3.30 -17.49
C ARG A 177 18.70 2.96 -16.00
N VAL A 178 17.51 3.11 -15.43
CA VAL A 178 17.23 2.73 -14.04
C VAL A 178 17.48 1.24 -13.83
N MET A 179 16.89 0.38 -14.67
CA MET A 179 17.10 -1.07 -14.60
C MET A 179 18.58 -1.45 -14.73
N ALA A 180 19.31 -0.80 -15.64
CA ALA A 180 20.74 -1.02 -15.84
C ALA A 180 21.58 -0.61 -14.60
N ALA A 181 21.22 0.46 -13.91
CA ALA A 181 21.90 0.89 -12.69
C ALA A 181 21.76 -0.16 -11.56
N PHE A 182 20.55 -0.70 -11.37
CA PHE A 182 20.31 -1.80 -10.42
C PHE A 182 21.07 -3.07 -10.79
N LYS A 183 21.03 -3.45 -12.07
CA LYS A 183 21.79 -4.60 -12.59
C LYS A 183 23.30 -4.44 -12.36
N THR A 184 23.84 -3.25 -12.60
CA THR A 184 25.27 -2.93 -12.37
C THR A 184 25.63 -3.03 -10.90
N ALA A 185 24.72 -2.65 -9.99
CA ALA A 185 24.89 -2.82 -8.55
C ALA A 185 24.70 -4.27 -8.05
N GLY A 186 24.41 -5.21 -8.96
CA GLY A 186 24.18 -6.62 -8.61
C GLY A 186 22.86 -6.86 -7.88
N ILE A 187 21.87 -5.99 -8.06
CA ILE A 187 20.55 -6.07 -7.42
C ILE A 187 19.52 -6.55 -8.43
N SER A 188 18.82 -7.64 -8.12
CA SER A 188 17.64 -8.08 -8.87
C SER A 188 16.39 -7.44 -8.25
N LEU A 189 15.63 -6.70 -9.06
CA LEU A 189 14.39 -6.05 -8.62
C LEU A 189 13.26 -7.08 -8.60
N LYS A 190 12.60 -7.23 -7.45
CA LYS A 190 11.45 -8.13 -7.29
C LYS A 190 10.22 -7.55 -7.98
N ILE A 191 9.97 -6.26 -7.79
CA ILE A 191 8.83 -5.52 -8.35
C ILE A 191 9.33 -4.18 -8.91
N VAL A 192 8.83 -3.79 -10.07
CA VAL A 192 8.90 -2.41 -10.57
C VAL A 192 7.49 -1.90 -10.80
N GLN A 193 7.14 -0.86 -10.06
CA GLN A 193 5.92 -0.09 -10.24
C GLN A 193 6.17 1.03 -11.25
N VAL A 194 5.36 1.06 -12.30
CA VAL A 194 5.49 2.01 -13.41
C VAL A 194 4.47 3.14 -13.23
N GLY A 195 4.89 4.18 -12.50
CA GLY A 195 4.06 5.30 -12.08
C GLY A 195 3.42 5.08 -10.71
N ASN A 196 3.28 6.16 -9.93
CA ASN A 196 2.65 6.14 -8.61
C ASN A 196 1.26 6.78 -8.65
N GLU A 197 0.25 6.09 -8.10
CA GLU A 197 -1.15 6.55 -8.00
C GLU A 197 -1.66 7.23 -9.28
N THR A 198 -1.54 6.51 -10.40
CA THR A 198 -1.75 7.02 -11.76
C THR A 198 -3.24 7.16 -12.13
N ASN A 199 -4.11 7.49 -11.16
CA ASN A 199 -5.57 7.52 -11.32
C ASN A 199 -6.04 8.33 -12.53
N ALA A 200 -5.35 9.42 -12.83
CA ALA A 200 -5.58 10.27 -13.99
C ALA A 200 -4.39 10.25 -14.97
N GLY A 201 -3.68 9.12 -15.04
CA GLY A 201 -2.49 8.90 -15.87
C GLY A 201 -1.22 9.52 -15.30
N PHE A 202 -0.13 9.57 -16.08
CA PHE A 202 1.13 10.22 -15.69
C PHE A 202 1.66 11.17 -16.77
N LEU A 203 2.69 11.97 -16.46
CA LEU A 203 3.33 12.90 -17.42
C LEU A 203 2.33 13.87 -18.06
N TRP A 204 1.62 14.63 -17.23
CA TRP A 204 0.57 15.52 -17.69
C TRP A 204 1.09 16.68 -18.56
N ASN A 205 0.38 17.08 -19.62
CA ASN A 205 -0.93 16.56 -20.07
C ASN A 205 -0.85 15.45 -21.13
N ASP A 206 0.35 15.07 -21.60
CA ASP A 206 0.52 14.06 -22.66
C ASP A 206 -0.11 12.70 -22.28
N GLY A 207 0.10 12.24 -21.04
CA GLY A 207 -0.47 10.99 -20.53
C GLY A 207 -1.64 11.17 -19.57
N ARG A 208 -2.29 12.34 -19.53
CA ARG A 208 -3.43 12.58 -18.62
C ARG A 208 -4.69 11.87 -19.11
N VAL A 209 -5.50 11.30 -18.22
CA VAL A 209 -6.79 10.67 -18.53
C VAL A 209 -7.89 11.08 -17.55
N GLY A 210 -9.13 10.80 -17.91
CA GLY A 210 -10.32 11.13 -17.14
C GLY A 210 -10.76 12.60 -17.25
N GLY A 211 -12.02 12.86 -16.91
CA GLY A 211 -12.61 14.19 -17.03
C GLY A 211 -12.52 14.73 -18.46
N SER A 212 -11.91 15.91 -18.64
CA SER A 212 -11.72 16.51 -19.98
C SER A 212 -10.70 15.77 -20.86
N TYR A 213 -9.99 14.77 -20.33
CA TYR A 213 -8.98 13.98 -21.03
C TYR A 213 -9.43 12.52 -21.26
N ASP A 214 -10.74 12.24 -21.17
CA ASP A 214 -11.25 10.87 -21.24
C ASP A 214 -11.02 10.18 -22.59
N ASN A 215 -10.76 10.93 -23.66
CA ASN A 215 -10.38 10.37 -24.97
C ASN A 215 -8.88 10.06 -25.10
N ASN A 216 -8.06 10.35 -24.08
CA ASN A 216 -6.60 10.31 -24.15
C ASN A 216 -5.98 8.98 -23.68
N TRP A 217 -6.80 7.96 -23.41
CA TRP A 217 -6.34 6.64 -22.92
C TRP A 217 -5.30 5.97 -23.82
N ALA A 218 -5.39 6.14 -25.14
CA ALA A 218 -4.41 5.58 -26.06
C ALA A 218 -3.00 6.17 -25.86
N ASN A 219 -2.89 7.49 -25.63
CA ASN A 219 -1.61 8.14 -25.38
C ASN A 219 -1.02 7.75 -24.02
N TYR A 220 -1.85 7.70 -22.98
CA TYR A 220 -1.43 7.20 -21.68
C TYR A 220 -0.92 5.75 -21.76
N ALA A 221 -1.67 4.88 -22.43
CA ALA A 221 -1.29 3.48 -22.60
C ALA A 221 0.04 3.32 -23.37
N LEU A 222 0.30 4.15 -24.38
CA LEU A 222 1.57 4.13 -25.09
C LEU A 222 2.75 4.47 -24.17
N LEU A 223 2.64 5.52 -23.36
CA LEU A 223 3.67 5.89 -22.41
C LEU A 223 3.89 4.80 -21.35
N LEU A 224 2.80 4.26 -20.80
CA LEU A 224 2.86 3.19 -19.80
C LEU A 224 3.50 1.92 -20.36
N LYS A 225 3.16 1.54 -21.60
CA LYS A 225 3.76 0.38 -22.29
C LYS A 225 5.26 0.51 -22.47
N GLU A 226 5.78 1.70 -22.76
CA GLU A 226 7.24 1.90 -22.88
C GLU A 226 7.98 1.64 -21.56
N GLY A 227 7.45 2.12 -20.44
CA GLY A 227 8.01 1.85 -19.12
C GLY A 227 7.96 0.35 -18.79
N LEU A 228 6.81 -0.30 -19.02
CA LEU A 228 6.65 -1.73 -18.79
C LEU A 228 7.57 -2.58 -19.69
N ARG A 229 7.70 -2.20 -20.96
CA ARG A 229 8.58 -2.86 -21.94
C ARG A 229 10.03 -2.78 -21.52
N ALA A 230 10.51 -1.61 -21.11
CA ALA A 230 11.89 -1.42 -20.63
C ALA A 230 12.21 -2.33 -19.42
N VAL A 231 11.27 -2.48 -18.48
CA VAL A 231 11.44 -3.41 -17.34
C VAL A 231 11.58 -4.84 -17.84
N LYS A 232 10.66 -5.31 -18.68
CA LYS A 232 10.61 -6.71 -19.13
C LYS A 232 11.77 -7.10 -20.05
N GLU A 233 12.24 -6.19 -20.88
CA GLU A 233 13.43 -6.42 -21.72
C GLU A 233 14.72 -6.45 -20.89
N ALA A 234 14.79 -5.70 -19.78
CA ALA A 234 15.95 -5.71 -18.90
C ALA A 234 16.01 -6.96 -17.99
N ASP A 235 14.86 -7.38 -17.44
CA ASP A 235 14.71 -8.61 -16.66
C ASP A 235 13.26 -9.13 -16.75
N ALA A 236 13.07 -10.26 -17.44
CA ALA A 236 11.76 -10.87 -17.63
C ALA A 236 11.15 -11.41 -16.31
N ASN A 237 11.97 -11.67 -15.29
CA ASN A 237 11.51 -12.18 -13.99
C ASN A 237 10.98 -11.08 -13.08
N THR A 238 11.44 -9.84 -13.24
CA THR A 238 10.94 -8.69 -12.48
C THR A 238 9.45 -8.51 -12.73
N LYS A 239 8.68 -8.39 -11.64
CA LYS A 239 7.23 -8.22 -11.72
C LYS A 239 6.88 -6.75 -11.95
N THR A 240 5.99 -6.47 -12.88
CA THR A 240 5.52 -5.11 -13.15
C THR A 240 4.20 -4.82 -12.45
N MET A 241 4.09 -3.65 -11.84
CA MET A 241 2.86 -3.18 -11.20
C MET A 241 2.39 -1.87 -11.81
N VAL A 242 1.07 -1.75 -11.95
CA VAL A 242 0.39 -0.47 -12.21
C VAL A 242 -0.42 -0.14 -10.96
N HIS A 243 -0.32 1.10 -10.49
CA HIS A 243 -0.84 1.51 -9.18
C HIS A 243 -1.92 2.58 -9.32
N PHE A 244 -3.03 2.33 -8.63
CA PHE A 244 -4.20 3.21 -8.54
C PHE A 244 -4.55 3.47 -7.07
N ALA A 245 -4.89 4.70 -6.71
CA ALA A 245 -5.28 5.05 -5.34
C ALA A 245 -6.76 4.75 -5.08
N GLY A 246 -7.05 3.88 -4.11
CA GLY A 246 -8.41 3.53 -3.70
C GLY A 246 -9.05 2.43 -4.54
N ILE A 247 -10.18 1.89 -4.07
CA ILE A 247 -10.95 0.87 -4.82
C ILE A 247 -12.00 1.50 -5.75
N ASP A 248 -12.50 2.68 -5.40
CA ASP A 248 -13.48 3.41 -6.18
C ASP A 248 -12.88 3.90 -7.51
N GLY A 249 -13.46 3.45 -8.61
CA GLY A 249 -12.97 3.77 -9.97
C GLY A 249 -11.83 2.89 -10.46
N ALA A 250 -11.26 2.02 -9.63
CA ALA A 250 -10.16 1.13 -10.02
C ALA A 250 -10.57 0.20 -11.16
N GLU A 251 -11.78 -0.39 -11.11
CA GLU A 251 -12.26 -1.28 -12.17
C GLU A 251 -12.33 -0.57 -13.52
N TRP A 252 -12.89 0.64 -13.55
CA TRP A 252 -12.98 1.44 -14.76
C TRP A 252 -11.59 1.79 -15.32
N PHE A 253 -10.65 2.17 -14.45
CA PHE A 253 -9.28 2.46 -14.83
C PHE A 253 -8.59 1.25 -15.47
N TYR A 254 -8.60 0.10 -14.81
CA TYR A 254 -7.96 -1.11 -15.33
C TYR A 254 -8.68 -1.67 -16.56
N ASN A 255 -9.99 -1.46 -16.70
CA ASN A 255 -10.74 -1.80 -17.90
C ASN A 255 -10.27 -1.00 -19.11
N ASN A 256 -10.01 0.30 -18.95
CA ASN A 256 -9.43 1.11 -20.02
C ASN A 256 -8.03 0.63 -20.41
N LEU A 257 -7.18 0.26 -19.44
CA LEU A 257 -5.87 -0.33 -19.73
C LEU A 257 -5.97 -1.66 -20.50
N ALA A 258 -6.95 -2.50 -20.14
CA ALA A 258 -7.21 -3.77 -20.82
C ALA A 258 -7.66 -3.55 -22.27
N ILE A 259 -8.56 -2.59 -22.54
CA ILE A 259 -8.95 -2.19 -23.91
C ILE A 259 -7.73 -1.76 -24.72
N GLN A 260 -6.80 -1.03 -24.09
CA GLN A 260 -5.55 -0.60 -24.71
C GLN A 260 -4.47 -1.69 -24.73
N THR A 261 -4.77 -2.94 -24.35
CA THR A 261 -3.83 -4.08 -24.34
C THR A 261 -2.54 -3.84 -23.55
N VAL A 262 -2.62 -3.14 -22.42
CA VAL A 262 -1.48 -2.93 -21.52
C VAL A 262 -1.22 -4.20 -20.71
N SER A 263 0.00 -4.75 -20.80
CA SER A 263 0.40 -5.97 -20.08
C SER A 263 1.25 -5.65 -18.85
N TYR A 264 0.79 -6.08 -17.68
CA TYR A 264 1.45 -5.91 -16.38
C TYR A 264 1.12 -7.11 -15.47
N ASP A 265 1.94 -7.36 -14.44
CA ASP A 265 1.74 -8.53 -13.57
C ASP A 265 0.75 -8.26 -12.43
N TYR A 266 0.87 -7.12 -11.74
CA TYR A 266 0.12 -6.84 -10.50
C TYR A 266 -0.74 -5.58 -10.57
N ILE A 267 -1.94 -5.68 -9.99
CA ILE A 267 -2.79 -4.52 -9.66
C ILE A 267 -2.33 -4.00 -8.29
N GLY A 268 -1.81 -2.77 -8.27
CA GLY A 268 -1.50 -2.05 -7.03
C GLY A 268 -2.64 -1.15 -6.61
N LEU A 269 -2.99 -1.16 -5.32
CA LEU A 269 -3.98 -0.27 -4.75
C LEU A 269 -3.44 0.47 -3.52
N SER A 270 -3.71 1.78 -3.40
CA SER A 270 -3.60 2.45 -2.09
C SER A 270 -4.86 2.23 -1.26
N PHE A 271 -4.73 2.00 0.04
CA PHE A 271 -5.86 1.93 0.97
C PHE A 271 -5.54 2.69 2.26
N TYR A 272 -6.18 3.85 2.43
CA TYR A 272 -6.12 4.66 3.63
C TYR A 272 -7.55 5.01 4.05
N PRO A 273 -7.99 4.65 5.27
CA PRO A 273 -9.39 4.82 5.65
C PRO A 273 -9.94 6.25 5.59
N ILE A 274 -9.08 7.25 5.75
CA ILE A 274 -9.42 8.67 5.62
C ILE A 274 -9.87 9.06 4.19
N TRP A 275 -9.38 8.37 3.16
CA TRP A 275 -9.67 8.70 1.75
C TRP A 275 -10.45 7.63 1.00
N HIS A 276 -10.22 6.34 1.31
CA HIS A 276 -10.67 5.21 0.49
C HIS A 276 -11.82 4.41 1.14
N GLY A 277 -12.52 5.04 2.07
CA GLY A 277 -13.62 4.42 2.81
C GLY A 277 -13.14 3.59 4.00
N LYS A 278 -14.10 3.20 4.84
CA LYS A 278 -13.85 2.58 6.15
C LYS A 278 -14.31 1.13 6.26
N SER A 279 -14.87 0.57 5.18
CA SER A 279 -15.33 -0.82 5.15
C SER A 279 -14.27 -1.71 4.52
N LEU A 280 -13.65 -2.56 5.35
CA LEU A 280 -12.73 -3.59 4.89
C LEU A 280 -13.45 -4.66 4.04
N ASP A 281 -14.74 -4.91 4.30
CA ASP A 281 -15.56 -5.83 3.49
C ASP A 281 -15.81 -5.28 2.08
N ALA A 282 -16.10 -3.98 1.96
CA ALA A 282 -16.25 -3.32 0.66
C ALA A 282 -14.94 -3.36 -0.13
N LEU A 283 -13.81 -3.11 0.55
CA LEU A 283 -12.47 -3.25 -0.04
C LEU A 283 -12.23 -4.67 -0.55
N GLY A 284 -12.48 -5.69 0.28
CA GLY A 284 -12.33 -7.11 -0.09
C GLY A 284 -13.21 -7.53 -1.26
N THR A 285 -14.46 -7.05 -1.29
CA THR A 285 -15.40 -7.29 -2.40
C THR A 285 -14.89 -6.65 -3.68
N GLY A 286 -14.47 -5.39 -3.64
CA GLY A 286 -13.94 -4.69 -4.81
C GLY A 286 -12.67 -5.37 -5.36
N MET A 287 -11.73 -5.76 -4.49
CA MET A 287 -10.52 -6.49 -4.92
C MET A 287 -10.86 -7.84 -5.53
N SER A 288 -11.86 -8.56 -5.01
CA SER A 288 -12.33 -9.81 -5.58
C SER A 288 -12.91 -9.62 -6.98
N ASN A 289 -13.64 -8.52 -7.21
CA ASN A 289 -14.14 -8.16 -8.53
C ASN A 289 -13.01 -7.84 -9.52
N LEU A 290 -11.98 -7.12 -9.09
CA LEU A 290 -10.79 -6.85 -9.92
C LEU A 290 -10.09 -8.15 -10.32
N ILE A 291 -9.89 -9.07 -9.37
CA ILE A 291 -9.30 -10.39 -9.63
C ILE A 291 -10.14 -11.17 -10.65
N ALA A 292 -11.46 -11.25 -10.43
CA ALA A 292 -12.36 -11.97 -11.32
C ALA A 292 -12.37 -11.40 -12.75
N LYS A 293 -12.30 -10.07 -12.89
CA LYS A 293 -12.36 -9.40 -14.20
C LYS A 293 -11.04 -9.41 -14.95
N PHE A 294 -9.93 -9.13 -14.27
CA PHE A 294 -8.63 -8.93 -14.91
C PHE A 294 -7.72 -10.16 -14.81
N GLN A 295 -8.07 -11.14 -13.98
CA GLN A 295 -7.28 -12.37 -13.74
C GLN A 295 -5.84 -12.04 -13.33
N LYS A 296 -5.70 -11.02 -12.47
CA LYS A 296 -4.41 -10.52 -11.97
C LYS A 296 -4.42 -10.43 -10.45
N PRO A 297 -3.31 -10.81 -9.80
CA PRO A 297 -3.16 -10.60 -8.37
C PRO A 297 -3.18 -9.13 -7.97
N VAL A 298 -3.67 -8.88 -6.75
CA VAL A 298 -3.80 -7.55 -6.16
C VAL A 298 -2.84 -7.43 -4.97
N VAL A 299 -2.23 -6.26 -4.85
CA VAL A 299 -1.37 -5.85 -3.73
C VAL A 299 -1.87 -4.51 -3.19
N ILE A 300 -1.94 -4.36 -1.87
CA ILE A 300 -2.09 -3.04 -1.25
C ILE A 300 -0.70 -2.37 -1.28
N ALA A 301 -0.47 -1.52 -2.27
CA ALA A 301 0.81 -0.85 -2.49
C ALA A 301 1.11 0.24 -1.46
N GLU A 302 0.07 0.81 -0.87
CA GLU A 302 0.22 1.74 0.23
C GLU A 302 -0.92 1.61 1.23
N THR A 303 -0.57 1.56 2.52
CA THR A 303 -1.50 1.76 3.62
C THR A 303 -0.77 2.28 4.84
N SER A 304 -1.50 2.90 5.76
CA SER A 304 -1.02 3.23 7.10
C SER A 304 -2.24 3.49 7.99
N TYR A 305 -2.04 3.42 9.31
CA TYR A 305 -3.10 3.60 10.29
C TYR A 305 -2.54 4.19 11.58
N PRO A 306 -3.26 5.10 12.27
CA PRO A 306 -2.68 5.76 13.42
C PRO A 306 -2.57 4.84 14.64
N PHE A 307 -1.43 4.91 15.34
CA PHE A 307 -1.30 4.38 16.70
C PHE A 307 -1.68 5.42 17.77
N THR A 308 -1.87 6.67 17.37
CA THR A 308 -2.33 7.76 18.22
C THR A 308 -2.93 8.88 17.36
N LEU A 309 -3.80 9.71 17.93
CA LEU A 309 -4.22 10.97 17.30
C LEU A 309 -3.37 12.16 17.79
N GLY A 310 -2.32 11.92 18.57
CA GLY A 310 -1.42 12.95 19.07
C GLY A 310 -0.38 13.42 18.05
N TRP A 311 0.52 14.30 18.52
CA TRP A 311 1.64 14.87 17.78
C TRP A 311 2.92 14.79 18.63
N ASN A 312 4.07 14.72 17.96
CA ASN A 312 5.40 14.78 18.56
C ASN A 312 6.23 15.98 18.03
N ASP A 313 5.72 16.70 17.03
CA ASP A 313 6.27 17.98 16.57
C ASP A 313 5.17 19.02 16.24
N TYR A 314 5.55 20.17 15.65
CA TYR A 314 4.61 21.22 15.23
C TYR A 314 4.16 21.07 13.76
N THR A 315 4.49 19.96 13.12
CA THR A 315 4.05 19.62 11.77
C THR A 315 2.63 19.07 11.84
N ASN A 316 1.76 19.53 10.96
CA ASN A 316 0.37 19.07 10.98
C ASN A 316 0.22 17.65 10.42
N ASN A 317 -0.10 16.70 11.30
CA ASN A 317 -0.52 15.34 10.92
C ASN A 317 -1.80 15.31 10.08
N VAL A 318 -1.83 14.39 9.11
CA VAL A 318 -2.96 14.18 8.19
C VAL A 318 -4.16 13.57 8.91
N VAL A 319 -3.91 12.69 9.89
CA VAL A 319 -4.95 12.07 10.72
C VAL A 319 -4.80 12.58 12.15
N GLY A 320 -5.87 13.14 12.71
CA GLY A 320 -5.93 13.68 14.07
C GLY A 320 -7.32 13.62 14.70
N LEU A 321 -8.32 13.09 13.99
CA LEU A 321 -9.72 13.01 14.42
C LEU A 321 -10.23 11.56 14.36
N SER A 322 -11.05 11.18 15.34
CA SER A 322 -11.63 9.83 15.40
C SER A 322 -12.56 9.52 14.22
N ASN A 323 -13.15 10.54 13.58
CA ASN A 323 -13.96 10.35 12.37
C ASN A 323 -13.13 10.13 11.09
N GLN A 324 -11.80 10.11 11.15
CA GLN A 324 -10.94 9.80 10.01
C GLN A 324 -10.52 8.32 9.97
N ILE A 325 -10.84 7.56 11.02
CA ILE A 325 -10.42 6.16 11.19
C ILE A 325 -11.64 5.21 11.20
N ILE A 326 -11.38 3.91 11.19
CA ILE A 326 -12.36 2.84 11.33
C ILE A 326 -12.64 2.66 12.82
N SER A 327 -13.89 2.80 13.26
CA SER A 327 -14.26 2.83 14.69
C SER A 327 -13.86 1.58 15.48
N GLU A 328 -13.82 0.45 14.80
CA GLU A 328 -13.49 -0.89 15.30
C GLU A 328 -12.01 -1.00 15.69
N TYR A 329 -11.16 -0.12 15.13
CA TYR A 329 -9.73 -0.08 15.37
C TYR A 329 -9.37 1.32 15.89
N PRO A 330 -9.41 1.57 17.22
CA PRO A 330 -9.10 2.87 17.78
C PRO A 330 -7.64 3.28 17.50
N ALA A 331 -7.35 4.58 17.52
CA ALA A 331 -5.97 5.08 17.40
C ALA A 331 -5.16 4.79 18.68
N SER A 332 -4.66 3.56 18.76
CA SER A 332 -3.79 3.03 19.81
C SER A 332 -2.81 2.04 19.18
N PRO A 333 -1.69 1.68 19.83
CA PRO A 333 -0.80 0.61 19.37
C PRO A 333 -1.55 -0.71 19.05
N GLN A 334 -2.50 -1.10 19.91
CA GLN A 334 -3.30 -2.32 19.72
C GLN A 334 -4.35 -2.17 18.61
N GLY A 335 -4.94 -0.99 18.45
CA GLY A 335 -5.88 -0.75 17.36
C GLY A 335 -5.19 -0.71 15.99
N GLN A 336 -4.01 -0.10 15.91
CA GLN A 336 -3.15 -0.17 14.72
C GLN A 336 -2.79 -1.61 14.37
N GLU A 337 -2.42 -2.43 15.36
CA GLU A 337 -2.16 -3.86 15.18
C GLU A 337 -3.40 -4.62 14.69
N ALA A 338 -4.56 -4.37 15.31
CA ALA A 338 -5.82 -5.02 14.94
C ALA A 338 -6.26 -4.67 13.51
N PHE A 339 -6.11 -3.40 13.10
CA PHE A 339 -6.32 -2.98 11.71
C PHE A 339 -5.38 -3.73 10.75
N THR A 340 -4.10 -3.83 11.11
CA THR A 340 -3.08 -4.51 10.30
C THR A 340 -3.46 -5.98 10.06
N LYS A 341 -3.84 -6.70 11.13
CA LYS A 341 -4.28 -8.10 11.05
C LYS A 341 -5.55 -8.25 10.21
N ALA A 342 -6.53 -7.37 10.42
CA ALA A 342 -7.79 -7.41 9.68
C ALA A 342 -7.59 -7.19 8.17
N LEU A 343 -6.71 -6.25 7.79
CA LEU A 343 -6.38 -6.02 6.38
C LEU A 343 -5.63 -7.23 5.78
N ILE A 344 -4.71 -7.85 6.52
CA ILE A 344 -4.05 -9.09 6.09
C ILE A 344 -5.07 -10.23 5.90
N ASP A 345 -6.04 -10.37 6.80
CA ASP A 345 -7.09 -11.38 6.70
C ASP A 345 -7.97 -11.16 5.46
N VAL A 346 -8.32 -9.91 5.15
CA VAL A 346 -9.02 -9.59 3.89
C VAL A 346 -8.22 -10.07 2.69
N LEU A 347 -6.91 -9.79 2.65
CA LEU A 347 -6.04 -10.17 1.54
C LEU A 347 -5.88 -11.69 1.41
N LYS A 348 -5.71 -12.40 2.52
CA LYS A 348 -5.60 -13.87 2.54
C LYS A 348 -6.89 -14.57 2.08
N LYS A 349 -8.05 -13.93 2.29
CA LYS A 349 -9.36 -14.44 1.88
C LYS A 349 -9.71 -14.15 0.41
N LEU A 350 -8.89 -13.35 -0.29
CA LEU A 350 -9.14 -13.06 -1.71
C LEU A 350 -9.10 -14.34 -2.56
N PRO A 351 -9.94 -14.42 -3.60
CA PRO A 351 -10.11 -15.63 -4.41
C PRO A 351 -8.79 -16.10 -5.01
N GLN A 352 -8.63 -17.42 -5.11
CA GLN A 352 -7.45 -18.07 -5.70
C GLN A 352 -6.11 -17.65 -5.06
N GLN A 353 -6.12 -17.19 -3.80
CA GLN A 353 -4.94 -16.66 -3.10
C GLN A 353 -4.26 -15.49 -3.85
N GLN A 354 -5.04 -14.72 -4.62
CA GLN A 354 -4.54 -13.61 -5.42
C GLN A 354 -4.38 -12.29 -4.65
N GLY A 355 -4.64 -12.27 -3.33
CA GLY A 355 -4.20 -11.19 -2.45
C GLY A 355 -2.75 -11.41 -2.04
N LEU A 356 -1.82 -10.74 -2.73
CA LEU A 356 -0.39 -11.00 -2.58
C LEU A 356 0.26 -10.23 -1.43
N GLY A 357 -0.48 -9.44 -0.67
CA GLY A 357 0.02 -8.76 0.52
C GLY A 357 -0.08 -7.24 0.46
N LEU A 358 0.69 -6.59 1.33
CA LEU A 358 0.61 -5.15 1.53
C LEU A 358 1.98 -4.53 1.79
N CYS A 359 2.05 -3.22 1.59
CA CYS A 359 3.17 -2.37 1.94
C CYS A 359 2.71 -1.26 2.89
N TRP A 360 3.28 -1.19 4.09
CA TRP A 360 3.07 -0.06 4.99
C TRP A 360 3.87 1.14 4.51
N TRP A 361 3.20 2.26 4.30
CA TRP A 361 3.85 3.46 3.79
C TRP A 361 4.57 4.24 4.91
N ALA A 362 5.86 4.51 4.71
CA ALA A 362 6.70 5.34 5.59
C ALA A 362 6.59 4.98 7.10
N PRO A 363 6.77 3.70 7.48
CA PRO A 363 6.62 3.26 8.86
C PRO A 363 7.63 3.93 9.80
N GLU A 364 8.71 4.51 9.31
CA GLU A 364 9.81 5.09 10.09
C GLU A 364 9.79 6.62 10.13
N TRP A 365 8.84 7.28 9.45
CA TRP A 365 8.78 8.74 9.30
C TRP A 365 8.30 9.45 10.58
N VAL A 366 9.05 9.29 11.65
CA VAL A 366 8.87 9.91 12.97
C VAL A 366 9.24 11.41 12.95
N ALA A 367 9.05 12.14 14.04
CA ALA A 367 9.57 13.51 14.21
C ALA A 367 11.11 13.57 14.30
N TYR A 368 11.80 13.41 13.16
CA TYR A 368 13.27 13.33 13.08
C TYR A 368 13.97 14.70 13.02
N LYS A 369 13.22 15.80 12.83
CA LYS A 369 13.74 17.18 12.74
C LYS A 369 13.69 17.94 14.08
N GLY A 370 13.32 17.25 15.15
CA GLY A 370 13.15 17.81 16.48
C GLY A 370 11.71 18.22 16.80
N PRO A 371 11.41 18.42 18.10
CA PRO A 371 10.03 18.51 18.61
C PRO A 371 9.31 19.82 18.28
N THR A 372 10.00 20.81 17.69
CA THR A 372 9.42 22.12 17.31
C THR A 372 9.44 22.34 15.80
N ALA A 373 9.79 21.32 15.01
CA ALA A 373 9.80 21.40 13.55
C ALA A 373 8.39 21.66 13.02
N THR A 374 8.28 22.53 12.01
CA THR A 374 7.02 22.81 11.28
C THR A 374 7.03 22.21 9.87
N ASN A 375 8.12 21.54 9.52
CA ASN A 375 8.39 20.90 8.23
C ASN A 375 8.96 19.47 8.40
N GLY A 376 8.54 18.81 9.49
CA GLY A 376 8.83 17.42 9.82
C GLY A 376 7.87 16.45 9.11
N SER A 377 7.46 15.40 9.83
CA SER A 377 6.58 14.38 9.28
C SER A 377 5.11 14.77 9.41
N SER A 378 4.33 14.59 8.34
CA SER A 378 2.87 14.77 8.40
C SER A 378 2.12 13.47 8.70
N MET A 379 2.83 12.38 9.00
CA MET A 379 2.26 11.07 9.30
C MET A 379 3.00 10.36 10.43
N GLU A 380 3.70 11.10 11.30
CA GLU A 380 4.46 10.53 12.42
C GLU A 380 3.59 9.67 13.33
N ASN A 381 2.31 9.98 13.47
CA ASN A 381 1.36 9.23 14.28
C ASN A 381 0.77 7.99 13.58
N LEU A 382 1.14 7.74 12.31
CA LEU A 382 0.78 6.55 11.51
C LEU A 382 1.98 5.63 11.26
N THR A 383 3.13 5.95 11.84
CA THR A 383 4.35 5.13 11.79
C THR A 383 4.16 3.80 12.53
N LEU A 384 5.08 2.86 12.33
CA LEU A 384 5.18 1.62 13.11
C LEU A 384 6.15 1.75 14.29
N PHE A 385 6.48 2.99 14.67
CA PHE A 385 7.29 3.34 15.82
C PHE A 385 6.58 4.40 16.65
N ASP A 386 6.59 4.31 17.97
CA ASP A 386 5.96 5.33 18.80
C ASP A 386 6.76 6.65 18.80
N PHE A 387 6.28 7.65 19.55
CA PHE A 387 6.95 8.94 19.70
C PHE A 387 8.29 8.88 20.44
N ALA A 388 8.62 7.76 21.07
CA ALA A 388 9.94 7.45 21.61
C ALA A 388 10.77 6.55 20.66
N ASN A 389 10.32 6.41 19.41
CA ASN A 389 10.89 5.59 18.35
C ASN A 389 10.99 4.09 18.69
N ASN A 390 10.12 3.57 19.57
CA ASN A 390 10.02 2.14 19.84
C ASN A 390 9.10 1.45 18.84
N ALA A 391 9.53 0.30 18.34
CA ALA A 391 8.70 -0.50 17.44
C ALA A 391 7.36 -0.88 18.08
N LEU A 392 6.28 -0.63 17.33
CA LEU A 392 4.91 -0.95 17.72
C LEU A 392 4.53 -2.40 17.38
N PRO A 393 3.51 -2.98 18.05
CA PRO A 393 3.08 -4.37 17.80
C PRO A 393 2.67 -4.65 16.35
N ALA A 394 2.13 -3.63 15.65
CA ALA A 394 1.75 -3.73 14.25
C ALA A 394 2.93 -4.10 13.32
N LEU A 395 4.17 -3.68 13.62
CA LEU A 395 5.36 -4.09 12.84
C LEU A 395 5.58 -5.60 12.88
N SER A 396 5.42 -6.20 14.06
CA SER A 396 5.57 -7.65 14.23
C SER A 396 4.43 -8.39 13.53
N SER A 397 3.19 -7.92 13.70
CA SER A 397 2.02 -8.50 13.05
C SER A 397 2.12 -8.45 11.52
N LEU A 398 2.57 -7.34 10.95
CA LEU A 398 2.79 -7.25 9.51
C LEU A 398 3.80 -8.28 9.00
N GLY A 399 4.86 -8.54 9.78
CA GLY A 399 5.94 -9.42 9.39
C GLY A 399 5.70 -10.91 9.65
N THR A 400 4.78 -11.30 10.54
CA THR A 400 4.58 -12.71 10.92
C THR A 400 3.15 -13.22 10.86
N TYR A 401 2.13 -12.37 10.83
CA TYR A 401 0.72 -12.78 10.84
C TYR A 401 0.32 -13.42 9.51
#